data_AF-A0A7S0I3Z1-F1
#
_entry.id   AF-A0A7S0I3Z1-F1
#
_cell.length_a   1.000
_cell.length_b   1.000
_cell.length_c   1.000
_cell.angle_alpha   90.00
_cell.angle_beta   90.00
_cell.angle_gamma   90.00
#
_symmetry.space_group_name_H-M   'P 1'
#
loop_
_entity.id
_entity.type
_entity.pdbx_description
1 polymer ?
#
loop_
_entity_poly.entity_id
_entity_poly.type
_entity_poly.pdbx_seq_one_letter_code
_entity_poly.pdbx_strand_id
1 'polypeptide(L)'
;SGGPDFTSLPSGVKVKDIRAGTGPQAQKGDTVSVQLSGRCLNLNGKKFISTQDPTTLVTGLQVSEPYVFTLGSGSVIPGLEAAVTGMAKGAYRRAVIPASLGYDAALSL
;
A
#
# COMPACT_ATOMS: atom_id res chain seq x y z
N SER A 1 -12.23 19.20 -10.94
CA SER A 1 -11.25 18.84 -11.98
C SER A 1 -10.98 17.34 -11.92
N GLY A 2 -11.80 16.56 -12.63
CA GLY A 2 -11.78 15.09 -12.64
C GLY A 2 -10.87 14.52 -13.72
N GLY A 3 -9.81 13.83 -13.30
CA GLY A 3 -9.09 12.84 -14.12
C GLY A 3 -9.28 11.46 -13.49
N PRO A 4 -9.23 10.37 -14.27
CA PRO A 4 -10.06 9.18 -14.08
C PRO A 4 -10.06 8.71 -12.63
N ASP A 5 -11.28 8.40 -12.19
CA ASP A 5 -11.58 7.94 -10.85
C ASP A 5 -10.75 6.71 -10.50
N PHE A 6 -10.65 6.41 -9.21
CA PHE A 6 -10.00 5.18 -8.78
C PHE A 6 -10.66 3.97 -9.42
N THR A 7 -9.86 3.03 -9.90
CA THR A 7 -10.30 1.71 -10.36
C THR A 7 -10.50 0.81 -9.15
N SER A 8 -11.65 0.14 -9.05
CA SER A 8 -11.90 -0.86 -8.00
C SER A 8 -11.34 -2.21 -8.42
N LEU A 9 -10.46 -2.77 -7.59
CA LEU A 9 -9.97 -4.14 -7.73
C LEU A 9 -11.02 -5.13 -7.20
N PRO A 10 -10.97 -6.41 -7.60
CA PRO A 10 -11.87 -7.45 -7.07
C PRO A 10 -11.83 -7.59 -5.55
N SER A 11 -10.70 -7.23 -4.92
CA SER A 11 -10.56 -7.18 -3.45
C SER A 11 -11.35 -6.06 -2.79
N GLY A 12 -11.87 -5.09 -3.54
CA GLY A 12 -12.46 -3.85 -3.01
C GLY A 12 -11.43 -2.75 -2.73
N VAL A 13 -10.13 -3.02 -2.90
CA VAL A 13 -9.09 -1.96 -2.91
C VAL A 13 -9.31 -1.07 -4.13
N LYS A 14 -9.25 0.23 -3.94
CA LYS A 14 -9.35 1.22 -5.00
C LYS A 14 -7.97 1.74 -5.35
N VAL A 15 -7.57 1.68 -6.62
CA VAL A 15 -6.24 2.10 -7.09
C VAL A 15 -6.31 3.21 -8.12
N LYS A 16 -5.30 4.08 -8.10
CA LYS A 16 -5.06 5.08 -9.13
C LYS A 16 -3.58 5.10 -9.46
N ASP A 17 -3.25 4.70 -10.68
CA ASP A 17 -1.90 4.84 -11.20
C ASP A 17 -1.63 6.30 -11.53
N ILE A 18 -0.63 6.86 -10.85
CA ILE A 18 -0.20 8.25 -11.02
C ILE A 18 0.94 8.32 -12.04
N ARG A 19 1.82 7.31 -12.03
CA ARG A 19 2.89 7.15 -13.01
C ARG A 19 3.04 5.67 -13.35
N ALA A 20 2.99 5.34 -14.63
CA ALA A 20 3.26 3.98 -15.09
C ALA A 20 4.76 3.64 -14.90
N GLY A 21 5.03 2.39 -14.55
CA GLY A 21 6.38 1.82 -14.57
C GLY A 21 6.68 1.22 -15.94
N THR A 22 7.96 1.00 -16.23
CA THR A 22 8.42 0.41 -17.50
C THR A 22 9.08 -0.95 -17.34
N GLY A 23 9.27 -1.41 -16.09
CA GLY A 23 9.86 -2.71 -15.81
C GLY A 23 8.82 -3.83 -15.65
N PRO A 24 9.27 -5.02 -15.22
CA PRO A 24 8.39 -6.17 -15.01
C PRO A 24 7.24 -5.87 -14.05
N GLN A 25 6.11 -6.52 -14.26
CA GLN A 25 4.98 -6.47 -13.35
C GLN A 25 5.23 -7.37 -12.14
N ALA A 26 4.91 -6.88 -10.94
CA ALA A 26 5.00 -7.63 -9.71
C ALA A 26 3.95 -8.75 -9.67
N GLN A 27 4.41 -9.97 -9.38
CA GLN A 27 3.62 -11.20 -9.32
C GLN A 27 3.82 -11.93 -7.99
N LYS A 28 2.91 -12.86 -7.67
CA LYS A 28 3.02 -13.67 -6.47
C LYS A 28 4.36 -14.42 -6.45
N GLY A 29 5.08 -14.34 -5.34
CA GLY A 29 6.41 -14.90 -5.16
C GLY A 29 7.56 -13.91 -5.39
N ASP A 30 7.30 -12.76 -6.03
CA ASP A 30 8.34 -11.75 -6.23
C ASP A 30 8.72 -11.07 -4.91
N THR A 31 10.01 -10.84 -4.72
CA THR A 31 10.50 -9.89 -3.72
C THR A 31 10.34 -8.47 -4.26
N VAL A 32 9.44 -7.71 -3.64
CA VAL A 32 9.14 -6.34 -4.02
C VAL A 32 9.74 -5.36 -3.02
N SER A 33 10.22 -4.23 -3.53
CA SER A 33 10.80 -3.14 -2.75
C SER A 33 10.03 -1.86 -3.07
N VAL A 34 9.42 -1.26 -2.05
CA VAL A 34 8.51 -0.13 -2.21
C VAL A 34 8.88 1.01 -1.26
N GLN A 35 8.61 2.23 -1.70
CA GLN A 35 8.48 3.39 -0.83
C GLN A 35 6.98 3.63 -0.62
N LEU A 36 6.54 3.77 0.62
CA LEU A 36 5.12 3.87 0.94
C LEU A 36 4.85 4.98 1.96
N SER A 37 3.76 5.71 1.73
CA SER A 37 3.20 6.64 2.71
C SER A 37 1.69 6.41 2.81
N GLY A 38 1.21 6.26 4.04
CA GLY A 38 -0.16 5.94 4.39
C GLY A 38 -0.78 7.01 5.30
N ARG A 39 -2.05 7.33 5.05
CA ARG A 39 -2.85 8.25 5.87
C ARG A 39 -4.21 7.64 6.13
N CYS A 40 -4.70 7.74 7.36
CA CYS A 40 -6.04 7.29 7.75
C CYS A 40 -7.07 8.33 7.32
N LEU A 41 -7.87 8.01 6.31
CA LEU A 41 -8.90 8.91 5.78
C LEU A 41 -10.02 9.18 6.81
N ASN A 42 -10.40 8.16 7.61
CA ASN A 42 -11.48 8.26 8.61
C ASN A 42 -11.09 9.03 9.89
N LEU A 43 -9.81 9.42 10.03
CA LEU A 43 -9.31 10.20 11.16
C LEU A 43 -8.77 11.56 10.67
N ASN A 44 -9.54 12.25 9.81
CA ASN A 44 -9.16 13.54 9.21
C ASN A 44 -7.80 13.53 8.48
N GLY A 45 -7.43 12.41 7.86
CA GLY A 45 -6.18 12.29 7.12
C GLY A 45 -4.92 12.16 7.99
N LYS A 46 -5.05 11.81 9.29
CA LYS A 46 -3.93 11.56 10.19
C LYS A 46 -2.96 10.55 9.55
N LYS A 47 -1.68 10.91 9.44
CA LYS A 47 -0.61 10.01 8.95
C LYS A 47 -0.48 8.83 9.93
N PHE A 48 -0.42 7.61 9.40
CA PHE A 48 -0.33 6.38 10.22
C PHE A 48 0.93 5.58 9.88
N ILE A 49 1.46 5.66 8.65
CA ILE A 49 2.74 5.06 8.25
C ILE A 49 3.42 5.98 7.23
N SER A 50 4.72 6.22 7.37
CA SER A 50 5.55 6.81 6.31
C SER A 50 6.93 6.16 6.34
N THR A 51 7.39 5.58 5.22
CA THR A 51 8.78 5.09 5.13
C THR A 51 9.80 6.23 5.11
N GLN A 52 9.37 7.44 4.74
CA GLN A 52 10.24 8.63 4.66
C GLN A 52 10.22 9.50 5.92
N ASP A 53 9.40 9.14 6.92
CA ASP A 53 9.30 9.86 8.18
C ASP A 53 9.10 8.88 9.34
N PRO A 54 10.20 8.41 9.98
CA PRO A 54 10.15 7.40 11.04
C PRO A 54 9.41 7.88 12.31
N THR A 55 9.11 9.19 12.43
CA THR A 55 8.35 9.73 13.56
C THR A 55 6.83 9.56 13.43
N THR A 56 6.35 9.14 12.25
CA THR A 56 4.91 8.94 11.96
C THR A 56 4.45 7.50 12.05
N LEU A 57 5.33 6.61 12.52
CA LEU A 57 4.98 5.22 12.76
C LEU A 57 4.05 5.15 13.98
N VAL A 58 2.86 4.59 13.79
CA VAL A 58 2.17 3.94 14.91
C VAL A 58 3.15 2.97 15.57
N THR A 59 3.16 2.99 16.90
CA THR A 59 3.85 2.01 17.74
C THR A 59 3.65 0.60 17.17
N GLY A 60 4.72 -0.18 17.01
CA GLY A 60 4.66 -1.58 16.53
C GLY A 60 4.89 -1.82 15.03
N LEU A 61 4.83 -0.79 14.18
CA LEU A 61 5.15 -0.93 12.76
C LEU A 61 6.58 -0.46 12.47
N GLN A 62 7.53 -1.38 12.38
CA GLN A 62 8.87 -1.08 11.86
C GLN A 62 8.84 -1.14 10.34
N VAL A 63 8.88 0.02 9.69
CA VAL A 63 8.93 0.12 8.23
C VAL A 63 10.26 0.77 7.85
N SER A 64 11.16 0.00 7.23
CA SER A 64 12.42 0.51 6.67
C SER A 64 12.21 1.18 5.32
N GLU A 65 13.11 2.06 4.90
CA GLU A 65 13.18 2.52 3.51
C GLU A 65 14.41 1.88 2.80
N PRO A 66 14.22 1.14 1.69
CA PRO A 66 12.92 0.72 1.16
C PRO A 66 12.26 -0.35 2.05
N TYR A 67 10.94 -0.46 1.94
CA TYR A 67 10.20 -1.54 2.58
C TYR A 67 10.16 -2.74 1.63
N VAL A 68 10.66 -3.88 2.10
CA VAL A 68 10.84 -5.08 1.29
C VAL A 68 9.96 -6.20 1.83
N PHE A 69 9.19 -6.84 0.95
CA PHE A 69 8.38 -7.99 1.29
C PHE A 69 8.25 -8.95 0.10
N THR A 70 7.84 -10.19 0.36
CA THR A 70 7.51 -11.17 -0.69
C THR A 70 6.03 -11.07 -1.01
N LEU A 71 5.66 -10.83 -2.27
CA LEU A 71 4.27 -10.65 -2.65
C LEU A 71 3.50 -11.98 -2.55
N GLY A 72 2.42 -12.00 -1.77
CA GLY A 72 1.58 -13.18 -1.58
C GLY A 72 2.07 -14.11 -0.46
N SER A 73 2.99 -13.67 0.39
CA SER A 73 3.42 -14.40 1.58
C SER A 73 2.51 -14.18 2.79
N GLY A 74 1.66 -13.15 2.76
CA GLY A 74 0.86 -12.74 3.92
C GLY A 74 1.68 -12.02 4.99
N SER A 75 2.89 -11.57 4.67
CA SER A 75 3.75 -10.82 5.61
C SER A 75 3.35 -9.34 5.76
N VAL A 76 2.38 -8.88 4.97
CA VAL A 76 1.85 -7.51 4.99
C VAL A 76 0.33 -7.53 4.95
N ILE A 77 -0.32 -6.40 5.25
CA ILE A 77 -1.78 -6.31 5.20
C ILE A 77 -2.32 -6.69 3.79
N PRO A 78 -3.45 -7.44 3.70
CA PRO A 78 -3.98 -7.93 2.42
C PRO A 78 -4.22 -6.82 1.39
N GLY A 79 -4.61 -5.63 1.84
CA GLY A 79 -4.84 -4.48 0.98
C GLY A 79 -3.56 -3.94 0.32
N LEU A 80 -2.41 -4.05 0.99
CA LEU A 80 -1.13 -3.66 0.40
C LEU A 80 -0.69 -4.67 -0.66
N GLU A 81 -0.83 -5.98 -0.40
CA GLU A 81 -0.56 -7.00 -1.42
C GLU A 81 -1.43 -6.80 -2.66
N ALA A 82 -2.74 -6.59 -2.46
CA ALA A 82 -3.66 -6.33 -3.56
C ALA A 82 -3.32 -5.05 -4.34
N ALA A 83 -2.86 -3.99 -3.66
CA ALA A 83 -2.46 -2.76 -4.32
C ALA A 83 -1.19 -2.89 -5.17
N VAL A 84 -0.22 -3.71 -4.73
CA VAL A 84 1.08 -3.90 -5.39
C VAL A 84 1.02 -4.96 -6.49
N THR A 85 0.13 -5.94 -6.38
CA THR A 85 -0.06 -6.97 -7.42
C THR A 85 -0.32 -6.34 -8.79
N GLY A 86 0.46 -6.75 -9.78
CA GLY A 86 0.39 -6.23 -11.15
C GLY A 86 0.99 -4.83 -11.36
N MET A 87 1.54 -4.18 -10.33
CA MET A 87 2.30 -2.93 -10.53
C MET A 87 3.58 -3.21 -11.31
N ALA A 88 3.86 -2.38 -12.32
CA ALA A 88 5.14 -2.40 -13.02
C ALA A 88 6.25 -1.77 -12.15
N LYS A 89 7.47 -2.32 -12.19
CA LYS A 89 8.64 -1.71 -11.55
C LYS A 89 8.83 -0.25 -12.01
N GLY A 90 9.01 0.66 -11.05
CA GLY A 90 9.12 2.11 -11.27
C GLY A 90 7.80 2.88 -11.28
N ALA A 91 6.66 2.18 -11.19
CA ALA A 91 5.34 2.78 -11.11
C ALA A 91 5.12 3.54 -9.78
N TYR A 92 4.23 4.52 -9.80
CA TYR A 92 3.72 5.20 -8.63
C TYR A 92 2.20 5.11 -8.61
N ARG A 93 1.66 4.52 -7.55
CA ARG A 93 0.23 4.21 -7.38
C ARG A 93 -0.28 4.76 -6.06
N ARG A 94 -1.48 5.32 -6.09
CA ARG A 94 -2.26 5.60 -4.89
C ARG A 94 -3.30 4.50 -4.69
N ALA A 95 -3.40 3.99 -3.47
CA ALA A 95 -4.42 3.00 -3.10
C ALA A 95 -5.29 3.52 -1.94
N VAL A 96 -6.57 3.18 -1.97
CA VAL A 96 -7.50 3.29 -0.84
C VAL A 96 -7.88 1.89 -0.43
N ILE A 97 -7.45 1.50 0.76
CA ILE A 97 -7.62 0.17 1.31
C ILE A 97 -8.81 0.22 2.27
N PRO A 98 -9.85 -0.63 2.07
CA PRO A 98 -10.95 -0.73 3.03
C PRO A 98 -10.44 -1.27 4.37
N ALA A 99 -11.09 -0.90 5.47
CA ALA A 99 -10.64 -1.25 6.83
C ALA A 99 -10.46 -2.77 7.04
N SER A 100 -11.35 -3.58 6.46
CA SER A 100 -11.28 -5.05 6.51
C SER A 100 -10.05 -5.67 5.83
N LEU A 101 -9.33 -4.91 5.00
CA LEU A 101 -8.10 -5.33 4.33
C LEU A 101 -6.88 -4.51 4.78
N GLY A 102 -7.07 -3.61 5.75
CA GLY A 102 -6.04 -2.77 6.32
C GLY A 102 -5.66 -3.28 7.71
N TYR A 103 -5.80 -2.37 8.68
CA TYR A 103 -5.70 -2.68 10.09
C TYR A 103 -7.13 -2.68 10.62
N ASP A 104 -7.68 -3.86 10.92
CA ASP A 104 -8.95 -3.93 11.61
C ASP A 104 -8.80 -3.39 13.04
N ALA A 105 -9.91 -3.13 13.72
CA ALA A 105 -9.88 -2.71 15.12
C ALA A 105 -9.32 -3.80 16.07
N ALA A 106 -9.05 -5.01 15.55
CA ALA A 106 -8.56 -6.17 16.27
C ALA A 106 -7.06 -6.44 16.05
N LEU A 107 -6.35 -5.63 15.26
CA LEU A 107 -4.92 -5.47 15.38
C LEU A 107 -4.65 -4.65 16.64
N SER A 108 -4.90 -5.29 17.79
CA SER A 108 -4.31 -4.91 19.06
C SER A 108 -2.81 -4.78 18.83
N LEU A 109 -2.29 -3.60 19.16
CA LEU A 109 -0.87 -3.38 19.41
C LEU A 109 -0.36 -4.36 20.47
#